data_AF-A0A7T6Z3X0-F1
#
_entry.id   AF-A0A7T6Z3X0-F1
#
_cell.length_a   1.000
_cell.length_b   1.000
_cell.length_c   1.000
_cell.angle_alpha   90.00
_cell.angle_beta   90.00
_cell.angle_gamma   90.00
#
_symmetry.space_group_name_H-M   'P 1'
#
loop_
_entity.id
_entity.type
_entity.pdbx_description
1 polymer ?
#
loop_
_entity_poly.entity_id
_entity_poly.type
_entity_poly.pdbx_seq_one_letter_code
_entity_poly.pdbx_strand_id
1 'polypeptide(L)'
;MEIGQRIREIRKNTGLTLTELAEKIQISQPYLSQIELGGKQPPIDVIVNICKAIDIPLAEFFADEDDHLPTDILQLIETAKKLSSEEREYLNQFLQSTVKRAKKNDFE
;
A
#
# COMPACT_ATOMS: atom_id res chain seq x y z
N MET A 1 7.64 8.05 0.38
CA MET A 1 8.02 6.98 -0.55
C MET A 1 8.74 7.54 -1.77
N GLU A 2 9.99 7.12 -2.05
CA GLU A 2 10.59 7.35 -3.37
C GLU A 2 10.24 6.19 -4.31
N ILE A 3 9.63 6.48 -5.46
CA ILE A 3 9.13 5.45 -6.39
C ILE A 3 10.23 4.46 -6.81
N GLY A 4 11.45 4.95 -7.05
CA GLY A 4 12.60 4.10 -7.38
C GLY A 4 12.95 3.10 -6.29
N GLN A 5 12.91 3.52 -5.02
CA GLN A 5 13.17 2.64 -3.88
C GLN A 5 12.08 1.57 -3.75
N ARG A 6 10.81 1.96 -3.90
CA ARG A 6 9.66 1.03 -3.88
C ARG A 6 9.75 -0.03 -4.96
N ILE A 7 10.10 0.35 -6.20
CA ILE A 7 10.33 -0.60 -7.31
C ILE A 7 11.44 -1.59 -6.94
N ARG A 8 12.54 -1.09 -6.37
CA ARG A 8 13.68 -1.93 -5.96
C ARG A 8 13.31 -2.92 -4.86
N GLU A 9 12.54 -2.49 -3.87
CA GLU A 9 12.04 -3.34 -2.78
C GLU A 9 11.16 -4.46 -3.31
N ILE A 10 10.13 -4.13 -4.10
CA ILE A 10 9.21 -5.10 -4.68
C ILE A 10 9.96 -6.10 -5.57
N ARG A 11 10.90 -5.64 -6.40
CA ARG A 11 11.72 -6.51 -7.25
C ARG A 11 12.55 -7.49 -6.41
N LYS A 12 13.16 -7.02 -5.32
CA LYS A 12 13.95 -7.87 -4.42
C LYS A 12 13.09 -8.87 -3.66
N ASN A 13 11.93 -8.46 -3.16
CA ASN A 13 10.99 -9.31 -2.43
C ASN A 13 10.44 -10.44 -3.32
N THR A 14 10.37 -10.22 -4.62
CA THR A 14 9.94 -11.22 -5.61
C THR A 14 11.09 -12.04 -6.19
N GLY A 15 12.32 -11.82 -5.72
CA GLY A 15 13.51 -12.57 -6.13
C GLY A 15 14.00 -12.30 -7.55
N LEU A 16 13.46 -11.27 -8.22
CA LEU A 16 13.81 -10.94 -9.59
C LEU A 16 15.12 -10.16 -9.66
N THR A 17 15.96 -10.50 -10.63
CA THR A 17 17.09 -9.68 -11.03
C THR A 17 16.63 -8.44 -11.81
N LEU A 18 17.49 -7.43 -11.90
CA LEU A 18 17.24 -6.24 -12.74
C LEU A 18 16.98 -6.62 -14.20
N THR A 19 17.72 -7.60 -14.73
CA THR A 19 17.57 -8.05 -16.11
C THR A 19 16.22 -8.71 -16.35
N GLU A 20 15.82 -9.64 -15.47
CA GLU A 20 14.55 -10.34 -15.60
C GLU A 20 13.34 -9.39 -15.53
N LEU A 21 13.36 -8.41 -14.61
CA LEU A 21 12.27 -7.44 -14.53
C LEU A 21 12.25 -6.54 -15.77
N ALA A 22 13.40 -6.05 -16.22
CA ALA A 22 13.50 -5.20 -17.40
C ALA A 22 12.98 -5.92 -18.66
N GLU A 23 13.33 -7.20 -18.83
CA GLU A 23 12.82 -8.04 -19.92
C GLU A 23 11.30 -8.23 -19.83
N LYS A 24 10.77 -8.54 -18.63
CA LYS A 24 9.32 -8.71 -18.40
C LYS A 24 8.50 -7.48 -18.80
N ILE A 25 9.01 -6.28 -18.55
CA ILE A 25 8.31 -5.01 -18.86
C ILE A 25 8.80 -4.36 -20.16
N GLN A 26 9.63 -5.06 -20.94
CA GLN A 26 10.14 -4.63 -22.24
C GLN A 26 10.89 -3.28 -22.23
N ILE A 27 11.72 -3.06 -21.21
CA ILE A 27 12.62 -1.90 -21.14
C ILE A 27 14.08 -2.34 -21.02
N SER A 28 15.01 -1.41 -21.20
CA SER A 28 16.43 -1.71 -21.01
C SER A 28 16.81 -1.81 -19.53
N GLN A 29 17.67 -2.77 -19.20
CA GLN A 29 18.21 -2.93 -17.84
C GLN A 29 18.87 -1.64 -17.31
N PRO A 30 19.66 -0.87 -18.10
CA PRO A 30 20.22 0.39 -17.63
C PRO A 30 19.16 1.44 -17.30
N TYR A 31 18.05 1.48 -18.05
CA TYR A 31 16.95 2.39 -17.77
C TYR A 31 16.23 2.04 -16.47
N LEU A 32 15.95 0.76 -16.23
CA LEU A 32 15.41 0.29 -14.95
C LEU A 32 16.35 0.62 -13.79
N SER A 33 17.66 0.45 -13.98
CA SER A 33 18.64 0.79 -12.95
C SER A 33 18.65 2.29 -12.62
N GLN A 34 18.50 3.17 -13.60
CA GLN A 34 18.40 4.61 -13.33
C GLN A 34 17.13 4.97 -12.56
N ILE A 35 16.02 4.26 -12.84
CA ILE A 35 14.78 4.42 -12.08
C ILE A 35 14.97 4.00 -10.62
N GLU A 36 15.51 2.81 -10.37
CA GLU A 36 15.70 2.29 -9.00
C GLU A 36 16.67 3.11 -8.16
N LEU A 37 17.62 3.80 -8.79
CA LEU A 37 18.58 4.69 -8.12
C LEU A 37 18.06 6.13 -7.95
N GLY A 38 16.84 6.43 -8.38
CA GLY A 38 16.27 7.79 -8.34
C GLY A 38 16.84 8.75 -9.38
N GLY A 39 17.70 8.27 -10.29
CA GLY A 39 18.29 9.07 -11.36
C GLY A 39 17.31 9.44 -12.47
N LYS A 40 16.18 8.74 -12.57
CA LYS A 40 15.11 9.07 -13.53
C LYS A 40 13.73 8.71 -12.98
N GLN A 41 12.78 9.62 -13.12
CA GLN A 41 11.41 9.37 -12.70
C GLN A 41 10.69 8.52 -13.75
N PRO A 42 10.09 7.37 -13.39
CA PRO A 42 9.38 6.53 -14.33
C PRO A 42 8.02 7.15 -14.68
N PRO A 43 7.59 7.09 -15.94
CA PRO A 43 6.22 7.42 -16.31
C PRO A 43 5.24 6.36 -15.77
N ILE A 44 3.95 6.73 -15.67
CA ILE A 44 2.93 5.91 -14.99
C ILE A 44 2.70 4.55 -15.66
N ASP A 45 2.85 4.49 -16.98
CA ASP A 45 2.77 3.27 -17.78
C ASP A 45 3.85 2.25 -17.39
N VAL A 46 5.08 2.72 -17.11
CA VAL A 46 6.16 1.86 -16.60
C VAL A 46 5.79 1.30 -15.23
N ILE A 47 5.24 2.12 -14.34
CA ILE A 47 4.80 1.67 -13.00
C ILE A 47 3.69 0.61 -13.12
N VAL A 48 2.69 0.85 -13.98
CA VAL A 48 1.61 -0.10 -14.24
C VAL A 48 2.13 -1.41 -14.82
N ASN A 49 3.10 -1.35 -15.74
CA ASN A 49 3.70 -2.55 -16.32
C ASN A 49 4.51 -3.34 -15.29
N ILE A 50 5.23 -2.67 -14.39
CA ILE A 50 5.92 -3.32 -13.25
C ILE A 50 4.90 -4.03 -12.37
N CYS A 51 3.81 -3.35 -11.99
CA CYS A 51 2.77 -3.93 -11.14
C CYS A 51 2.18 -5.20 -11.77
N LYS A 52 1.87 -5.16 -13.08
CA LYS A 52 1.38 -6.32 -13.83
C LYS A 52 2.41 -7.45 -13.95
N ALA A 53 3.68 -7.13 -14.14
CA ALA A 53 4.73 -8.14 -14.31
C ALA A 53 5.04 -8.93 -13.03
N ILE A 54 4.71 -8.36 -11.89
CA ILE A 54 4.97 -8.89 -10.54
C ILE A 54 3.66 -9.32 -9.84
N ASP A 55 2.51 -9.15 -10.50
CA ASP A 55 1.17 -9.51 -10.01
C ASP A 55 0.79 -8.81 -8.69
N ILE A 56 1.07 -7.50 -8.62
CA ILE A 56 0.64 -6.65 -7.50
C ILE A 56 -0.40 -5.62 -7.93
N PRO A 57 -1.43 -5.35 -7.12
CA PRO A 57 -2.35 -4.24 -7.35
C PRO A 57 -1.63 -2.89 -7.34
N LEU A 58 -2.01 -1.97 -8.23
CA LEU A 58 -1.44 -0.62 -8.25
C LEU A 58 -1.65 0.12 -6.92
N ALA A 59 -2.77 -0.14 -6.24
CA ALA A 59 -3.04 0.42 -4.91
C ALA A 59 -2.02 -0.06 -3.86
N GLU A 60 -1.60 -1.32 -3.94
CA GLU A 60 -0.60 -1.90 -3.02
C GLU A 60 0.82 -1.36 -3.32
N PHE A 61 1.12 -1.07 -4.58
CA PHE A 61 2.37 -0.41 -4.94
C PHE A 61 2.54 0.93 -4.21
N PHE A 62 1.46 1.70 -4.10
CA PHE A 62 1.42 3.02 -3.44
C PHE A 62 0.98 2.98 -1.97
N ALA A 63 0.69 1.80 -1.41
CA ALA A 63 0.43 1.68 0.01
C ALA A 63 1.74 1.98 0.77
N ASP A 64 1.66 2.84 1.78
CA ASP A 64 2.81 3.09 2.65
C ASP A 64 3.07 1.83 3.50
N GLU A 65 4.32 1.53 3.86
CA GLU A 65 4.64 0.36 4.72
C GLU A 65 3.95 0.44 6.09
N ASP A 66 3.54 1.66 6.49
CA ASP A 66 2.76 1.93 7.70
C ASP A 66 1.24 1.68 7.53
N ASP A 67 0.75 1.33 6.33
CA ASP A 67 -0.68 1.04 6.07
C ASP A 67 -1.12 -0.36 6.50
N HIS A 68 -0.26 -1.15 7.14
CA HIS A 68 -0.67 -2.40 7.77
C HIS A 68 -1.51 -2.11 9.01
N LEU A 69 -2.83 -2.13 8.82
CA LEU A 69 -3.77 -2.07 9.92
C LEU A 69 -3.47 -3.20 10.94
N PRO A 70 -3.46 -2.88 12.24
CA PRO A 70 -3.34 -3.89 13.29
C PRO A 70 -4.37 -5.01 13.13
N THR A 71 -4.01 -6.22 13.57
CA THR A 71 -4.83 -7.43 13.36
C THR A 71 -6.25 -7.27 13.94
N ASP A 72 -6.36 -6.60 15.09
CA ASP A 72 -7.63 -6.27 15.75
C ASP A 72 -8.47 -5.28 14.92
N ILE A 73 -7.84 -4.32 14.24
CA ILE A 73 -8.54 -3.40 13.34
C ILE A 73 -9.04 -4.12 12.08
N LEU A 74 -8.24 -5.04 11.52
CA LEU A 74 -8.68 -5.89 10.40
C LEU A 74 -9.89 -6.75 10.78
N GLN A 75 -9.88 -7.36 11.97
CA GLN A 75 -11.02 -8.12 12.49
C GLN A 75 -12.27 -7.26 12.69
N LEU A 76 -12.09 -6.03 13.18
CA LEU A 76 -13.19 -5.07 13.34
C LEU A 76 -13.83 -4.74 11.99
N ILE A 77 -13.03 -4.47 10.96
CA ILE A 77 -13.52 -4.17 9.60
C ILE A 77 -14.28 -5.36 9.01
N GLU A 78 -13.73 -6.57 9.10
CA GLU A 78 -14.38 -7.79 8.58
C GLU A 78 -15.70 -8.10 9.29
N THR A 79 -15.80 -7.78 10.59
CA THR A 79 -17.04 -7.90 11.35
C THR A 79 -18.04 -6.83 10.93
N ALA A 80 -17.61 -5.57 10.80
CA ALA A 80 -18.45 -4.45 10.41
C ALA A 80 -19.05 -4.61 9.01
N LYS A 81 -18.35 -5.26 8.07
CA LYS A 81 -18.87 -5.57 6.72
C LYS A 81 -20.12 -6.45 6.74
N LYS A 82 -20.29 -7.29 7.77
CA LYS A 82 -21.43 -8.22 7.91
C LYS A 82 -22.68 -7.56 8.50
N LEU A 83 -22.53 -6.35 9.04
CA LEU A 83 -23.62 -5.60 9.65
C LEU A 83 -24.46 -4.87 8.60
N SER A 84 -25.73 -4.63 8.90
CA SER A 84 -26.60 -3.73 8.15
C SER A 84 -26.12 -2.28 8.25
N SER A 85 -26.62 -1.41 7.35
CA SER A 85 -26.26 0.01 7.37
C SER A 85 -26.66 0.70 8.69
N GLU A 86 -27.80 0.32 9.27
CA GLU A 86 -28.29 0.87 10.54
C GLU A 86 -27.40 0.45 11.73
N GLU A 87 -27.02 -0.83 11.79
CA GLU A 87 -26.11 -1.35 12.81
C GLU A 87 -24.71 -0.72 12.70
N ARG A 88 -24.21 -0.49 11.48
CA ARG A 88 -22.93 0.21 11.27
C ARG A 88 -23.00 1.67 11.73
N GLU A 89 -24.12 2.34 11.52
CA GLU A 89 -24.32 3.71 11.98
C GLU A 89 -24.29 3.79 13.51
N TYR A 90 -24.98 2.86 14.18
CA TYR A 90 -24.93 2.75 15.65
C TYR A 90 -23.52 2.48 16.17
N LEU A 91 -22.80 1.54 15.55
CA LEU A 91 -21.40 1.24 15.90
C LEU A 91 -20.51 2.48 15.74
N ASN A 92 -20.67 3.23 14.65
CA ASN A 92 -19.90 4.45 14.42
C ASN A 92 -20.19 5.51 15.50
N GLN A 93 -21.44 5.72 15.86
CA GLN A 93 -21.82 6.63 16.96
C GLN A 93 -21.20 6.18 18.30
N PHE A 94 -21.22 4.88 18.60
CA PHE A 94 -20.60 4.33 19.80
C PHE A 94 -19.08 4.58 19.83
N LEU A 95 -18.37 4.28 18.73
CA LEU A 95 -16.92 4.49 18.61
C LEU A 95 -16.57 5.97 18.79
N GLN A 96 -17.31 6.88 18.14
CA GLN A 96 -17.13 8.32 18.31
C GLN A 96 -17.36 8.78 19.75
N SER A 97 -18.36 8.22 20.43
CA SER A 97 -18.62 8.53 21.84
C SER A 97 -17.47 8.09 22.75
N THR A 98 -16.85 6.94 22.44
CA THR A 98 -15.72 6.38 23.19
C THR A 98 -14.47 7.26 23.03
N VAL A 99 -14.17 7.69 21.80
CA VAL A 99 -13.06 8.62 21.53
C VAL A 99 -13.27 9.97 22.23
N LYS A 100 -14.49 10.51 22.23
CA LYS A 100 -14.81 11.76 22.94
C LYS A 100 -14.59 11.65 24.45
N ARG A 101 -14.88 10.49 25.05
CA ARG A 101 -14.63 10.25 26.49
C ARG A 101 -13.13 10.13 26.78
N ALA A 102 -12.39 9.39 25.97
CA ALA A 102 -10.93 9.25 26.14
C ALA A 102 -10.24 10.63 26.10
N LYS A 103 -10.58 11.47 25.11
CA LYS A 103 -10.05 12.84 24.99
C LYS A 103 -10.45 13.77 26.13
N LYS A 104 -11.53 13.49 26.86
CA LYS A 104 -11.96 14.32 27.99
C LYS A 104 -11.18 13.98 29.28
N ASN A 105 -10.72 12.74 29.41
CA ASN A 105 -9.95 12.28 30.56
C ASN A 105 -8.46 12.65 30.50
N ASP A 106 -7.93 13.05 29.33
CA ASP A 106 -6.52 13.48 29.19
C ASP A 106 -6.27 14.95 29.61
N PHE A 107 -7.31 15.69 30.02
CA PHE A 107 -7.24 17.11 30.44
C PHE A 107 -7.65 17.36 31.91
N GLU A 108 -7.78 16.30 32.72
CA GLU A 108 -7.93 16.37 34.20
C GLU A 108 -6.70 15.76 34.89
#